data_AF-A0A212CV97-F1
#
_entry.id   AF-A0A212CV97-F1
#
_cell.length_a   1.000
_cell.length_b   1.000
_cell.length_c   1.000
_cell.angle_alpha   90.00
_cell.angle_beta   90.00
_cell.angle_gamma   90.00
#
_symmetry.space_group_name_H-M   'P 1'
#
loop_
_entity.id
_entity.type
_entity.pdbx_description
1 polymer ?
#
loop_
_entity_poly.entity_id
_entity_poly.type
_entity_poly.pdbx_seq_one_letter_code
_entity_poly.pdbx_strand_id
1 'polypeptide(L)'
;MVSVQITLNNTTDQKIENIHVGEKKLPMGMQMHVFNPIESLEPAGSITVSMGIDFCDSTQTANFQLCTKDDCFSVSIQPPVGELLLPVAMSEKDFKKEQGMLSGMNETSTTIIAAPQNFAPSVILQKVANVANVGAVPSGQDNVHRYVH
;
A
#
# COMPACT_ATOMS: atom_id res chain seq x y z
N MET A 1 -2.04 -6.68 -7.62
CA MET A 1 -0.66 -6.21 -7.82
C MET A 1 -0.57 -4.68 -7.78
N VAL A 2 0.28 -4.17 -6.87
CA VAL A 2 0.60 -2.75 -6.67
C VAL A 2 1.89 -2.40 -7.44
N SER A 3 1.95 -1.21 -8.04
CA SER A 3 3.15 -0.70 -8.69
C SER A 3 4.03 0.03 -7.67
N VAL A 4 5.30 -0.35 -7.62
CA VAL A 4 6.32 0.27 -6.78
C VAL A 4 7.36 0.92 -7.68
N GLN A 5 7.52 2.24 -7.56
CA GLN A 5 8.62 2.96 -8.19
C GLN A 5 9.81 3.04 -7.24
N ILE A 6 10.97 2.65 -7.74
CA ILE A 6 12.23 2.66 -6.99
C ILE A 6 13.18 3.61 -7.70
N THR A 7 13.64 4.63 -6.97
CA THR A 7 14.72 5.52 -7.45
C THR A 7 16.03 5.10 -6.80
N LEU A 8 17.00 4.71 -7.63
CA LEU A 8 18.34 4.34 -7.22
C LEU A 8 19.27 5.51 -7.51
N ASN A 9 20.00 5.97 -6.49
CA ASN A 9 20.95 7.07 -6.59
C ASN A 9 22.35 6.58 -6.24
N ASN A 10 23.30 6.67 -7.18
CA ASN A 10 24.70 6.42 -6.89
C ASN A 10 25.31 7.67 -6.25
N THR A 11 25.50 7.62 -4.94
CA THR A 11 26.10 8.71 -4.15
C THR A 11 27.60 8.53 -3.93
N THR A 12 28.20 7.50 -4.54
CA THR A 12 29.63 7.21 -4.44
C THR A 12 30.40 7.89 -5.58
N ASP A 13 31.73 7.84 -5.48
CA ASP A 13 32.67 8.31 -6.50
C ASP A 13 33.05 7.21 -7.52
N GLN A 14 32.52 5.99 -7.35
CA GLN A 14 32.79 4.84 -8.20
C GLN A 14 31.54 4.41 -8.99
N LYS A 15 31.76 3.74 -10.11
CA LYS A 15 30.71 3.12 -10.90
C LYS A 15 30.17 1.89 -10.18
N ILE A 16 28.84 1.80 -10.06
CA ILE A 16 28.17 0.60 -9.52
C ILE A 16 27.69 -0.25 -10.69
N GLU A 17 28.01 -1.53 -10.68
CA GLU A 17 27.68 -2.47 -11.76
C GLU A 17 26.67 -3.53 -11.31
N ASN A 18 25.96 -4.12 -12.27
CA ASN A 18 25.06 -5.26 -12.12
C ASN A 18 24.02 -5.09 -10.99
N ILE A 19 23.24 -4.00 -11.04
CA ILE A 19 22.19 -3.74 -10.04
C ILE A 19 20.93 -4.54 -10.38
N HIS A 20 20.51 -5.44 -9.49
CA HIS A 20 19.38 -6.34 -9.74
C HIS A 20 18.70 -6.79 -8.44
N VAL A 21 17.50 -7.36 -8.57
CA VAL A 21 16.83 -8.02 -7.43
C VAL A 21 17.41 -9.42 -7.26
N GLY A 22 17.96 -9.70 -6.08
CA GLY A 22 18.51 -10.99 -5.68
C GLY A 22 17.47 -11.90 -5.00
N GLU A 23 17.83 -12.50 -3.87
CA GLU A 23 16.96 -13.40 -3.11
C GLU A 23 15.62 -12.72 -2.72
N LYS A 24 14.51 -13.46 -2.83
CA LYS A 24 13.16 -13.01 -2.48
C LYS A 24 12.61 -13.89 -1.36
N LYS A 25 12.41 -13.32 -0.18
CA LYS A 25 11.82 -13.98 1.00
C LYS A 25 10.37 -13.52 1.16
N LEU A 26 9.54 -13.88 0.19
CA LEU A 26 8.14 -13.47 0.16
C LEU A 26 7.26 -14.44 0.96
N PRO A 27 6.28 -13.94 1.72
CA PRO A 27 5.23 -14.76 2.32
C PRO A 27 4.49 -15.61 1.28
N MET A 28 3.84 -16.67 1.75
CA MET A 28 3.07 -17.57 0.88
C MET A 28 1.98 -16.80 0.11
N GLY A 29 1.87 -17.05 -1.19
CA GLY A 29 0.91 -16.40 -2.08
C GLY A 29 1.37 -15.05 -2.65
N MET A 30 2.32 -14.37 -2.00
CA MET A 30 2.84 -13.09 -2.49
C MET A 30 3.72 -13.29 -3.73
N GLN A 31 3.58 -12.40 -4.71
CA GLN A 31 4.38 -12.42 -5.94
C GLN A 31 5.09 -11.09 -6.18
N MET A 32 6.22 -11.14 -6.88
CA MET A 32 7.01 -9.95 -7.20
C MET A 32 7.52 -10.01 -8.64
N HIS A 33 7.04 -9.06 -9.43
CA HIS A 33 7.49 -8.78 -10.79
C HIS A 33 8.62 -7.74 -10.75
N VAL A 34 9.87 -8.21 -10.87
CA VAL A 34 11.07 -7.39 -10.72
C VAL A 34 11.36 -6.53 -11.95
N PHE A 35 12.15 -5.47 -11.75
CA PHE A 35 12.72 -4.70 -12.87
C PHE A 35 13.88 -5.47 -13.51
N ASN A 36 14.23 -5.11 -14.75
CA ASN A 36 15.36 -5.71 -15.47
C ASN A 36 16.70 -5.30 -14.82
N PRO A 37 17.71 -6.19 -14.75
CA PRO A 37 19.03 -5.83 -14.27
C PRO A 37 19.57 -4.58 -14.96
N ILE A 38 20.15 -3.68 -14.17
CA ILE A 38 20.78 -2.46 -14.62
C ILE A 38 22.27 -2.75 -14.73
N GLU A 39 22.81 -2.67 -15.95
CA GLU A 39 24.22 -2.99 -16.20
C GLU A 39 25.16 -2.14 -15.34
N SER A 40 24.90 -0.84 -15.26
CA SER A 40 25.65 0.05 -14.37
C SER A 40 24.99 1.39 -14.11
N LEU A 41 25.47 2.07 -13.06
CA LEU A 41 25.10 3.42 -12.67
C LEU A 41 26.36 4.22 -12.36
N GLU A 42 26.63 5.25 -13.16
CA GLU A 42 27.82 6.12 -13.01
C GLU A 42 27.77 6.95 -11.71
N PRO A 43 28.92 7.47 -11.21
CA PRO A 43 28.97 8.37 -10.06
C PRO A 43 27.99 9.54 -10.20
N ALA A 44 27.29 9.89 -9.11
CA ALA A 44 26.21 10.88 -9.08
C ALA A 44 25.01 10.58 -10.02
N GLY A 45 24.97 9.41 -10.64
CA GLY A 45 23.87 8.96 -11.50
C GLY A 45 22.62 8.60 -10.70
N SER A 46 21.46 8.75 -11.36
CA SER A 46 20.16 8.37 -10.81
C SER A 46 19.34 7.64 -11.87
N ILE A 47 18.62 6.61 -11.46
CA ILE A 47 17.70 5.87 -12.33
C ILE A 47 16.44 5.50 -11.56
N THR A 48 15.29 5.63 -12.22
CA THR A 48 14.00 5.18 -11.67
C THR A 48 13.56 3.93 -12.42
N VAL A 49 13.25 2.88 -11.67
CA VAL A 49 12.72 1.61 -12.18
C VAL A 49 11.38 1.31 -11.54
N SER A 50 10.57 0.47 -12.20
CA SER A 50 9.27 0.04 -11.70
C SER A 50 9.29 -1.46 -11.39
N MET A 51 8.68 -1.83 -10.28
CA MET A 51 8.47 -3.20 -9.81
C MET A 51 6.98 -3.40 -9.52
N GLY A 52 6.48 -4.62 -9.68
CA GLY A 52 5.14 -5.01 -9.25
C GLY A 52 5.22 -5.91 -8.02
N ILE A 53 4.44 -5.62 -6.99
CA ILE A 53 4.26 -6.53 -5.85
C ILE A 53 2.79 -6.90 -5.74
N ASP A 54 2.50 -8.19 -5.75
CA ASP A 54 1.18 -8.70 -5.47
C ASP A 54 1.13 -9.24 -4.05
N PHE A 55 0.54 -8.47 -3.13
CA PHE A 55 0.48 -8.80 -1.70
C PHE A 55 -0.54 -9.90 -1.37
N CYS A 56 -1.42 -10.28 -2.31
CA CYS A 56 -2.40 -11.35 -2.14
C CYS A 56 -3.22 -11.20 -0.83
N ASP A 57 -3.77 -10.00 -0.58
CA ASP A 57 -4.53 -9.61 0.62
C ASP A 57 -3.78 -9.71 1.96
N SER A 58 -2.47 -9.97 1.92
CA SER A 58 -1.62 -10.02 3.11
C SER A 58 -1.14 -8.62 3.51
N THR A 59 -1.16 -8.33 4.81
CA THR A 59 -0.53 -7.12 5.38
C THR A 59 0.94 -7.35 5.74
N GLN A 60 1.50 -8.52 5.42
CA GLN A 60 2.89 -8.85 5.70
C GLN A 60 3.86 -8.13 4.75
N THR A 61 5.07 -7.89 5.23
CA THR A 61 6.14 -7.22 4.51
C THR A 61 6.72 -8.11 3.40
N ALA A 62 6.91 -7.53 2.20
CA ALA A 62 7.68 -8.12 1.12
C ALA A 62 9.18 -7.90 1.38
N ASN A 63 9.93 -8.98 1.60
CA ASN A 63 11.38 -8.92 1.83
C ASN A 63 12.14 -9.48 0.62
N PHE A 64 13.14 -8.74 0.15
CA PHE A 64 14.01 -9.14 -0.96
C PHE A 64 15.38 -8.50 -0.84
N GLN A 65 16.32 -8.90 -1.68
CA GLN A 65 17.64 -8.27 -1.76
C GLN A 65 17.76 -7.40 -3.00
N LEU A 66 18.37 -6.23 -2.84
CA LEU A 66 18.92 -5.45 -3.94
C LEU A 66 20.42 -5.74 -3.99
N CYS A 67 20.88 -6.33 -5.08
CA CYS A 67 22.26 -6.73 -5.26
C CYS A 67 22.95 -5.86 -6.32
N THR A 68 24.25 -5.70 -6.14
CA THR A 68 25.20 -5.15 -7.11
C THR A 68 26.17 -6.26 -7.51
N LYS A 69 27.20 -5.93 -8.30
CA LYS A 69 28.31 -6.84 -8.57
C LYS A 69 29.02 -7.32 -7.30
N ASP A 70 29.16 -6.45 -6.30
CA ASP A 70 30.07 -6.67 -5.17
C ASP A 70 29.34 -7.00 -3.85
N ASP A 71 28.07 -6.62 -3.70
CA ASP A 71 27.32 -6.75 -2.44
C ASP A 71 25.80 -6.89 -2.64
N CYS A 72 25.09 -7.36 -1.61
CA CYS A 72 23.65 -7.52 -1.55
C CYS A 72 23.04 -6.91 -0.27
N PHE A 73 22.02 -6.08 -0.45
CA PHE A 73 21.37 -5.32 0.62
C PHE A 73 19.94 -5.80 0.82
N SER A 74 19.53 -6.03 2.07
CA SER A 74 18.14 -6.41 2.37
C SER A 74 17.22 -5.21 2.28
N VAL A 75 16.09 -5.39 1.58
CA VAL A 75 15.05 -4.39 1.37
C VAL A 75 13.70 -4.98 1.81
N SER A 76 12.92 -4.16 2.49
CA SER A 76 11.62 -4.53 3.04
C SER A 76 10.58 -3.50 2.62
N ILE A 77 9.48 -3.96 2.01
CA ILE A 77 8.36 -3.11 1.59
C ILE A 77 7.10 -3.62 2.26
N GLN A 78 6.52 -2.82 3.15
CA GLN A 78 5.23 -3.12 3.76
C GLN A 78 4.12 -2.44 2.96
N PRO A 79 3.03 -3.14 2.62
CA PRO A 79 1.92 -2.51 1.92
C PRO A 79 1.20 -1.53 2.86
N PRO A 80 0.89 -0.31 2.42
CA PRO A 80 -0.11 0.50 3.09
C PRO A 80 -1.45 -0.24 3.07
N VAL A 81 -1.98 -0.62 4.23
CA VAL A 81 -3.18 -1.49 4.33
C VAL A 81 -4.35 -0.93 3.54
N GLY A 82 -4.56 0.39 3.57
CA GLY A 82 -5.64 1.04 2.83
C GLY A 82 -5.52 0.93 1.30
N GLU A 83 -4.33 0.69 0.75
CA GLU A 83 -4.10 0.47 -0.69
C GLU A 83 -4.41 -0.98 -1.11
N LEU A 84 -4.47 -1.90 -0.16
CA LEU A 84 -4.87 -3.29 -0.41
C LEU A 84 -6.38 -3.44 -0.58
N LEU A 85 -7.16 -2.45 -0.13
CA LEU A 85 -8.60 -2.45 -0.23
C LEU A 85 -9.04 -2.12 -1.66
N LEU A 86 -10.17 -2.68 -2.10
CA LEU A 86 -10.80 -2.35 -3.37
C LEU A 86 -12.18 -1.73 -3.09
N PRO A 87 -12.50 -0.54 -3.58
CA PRO A 87 -13.75 0.11 -3.24
C PRO A 87 -14.90 -0.61 -3.93
N VAL A 88 -15.95 -0.87 -3.17
CA VAL A 88 -17.20 -1.43 -3.70
C VAL A 88 -18.32 -0.39 -3.56
N ALA A 89 -19.23 -0.36 -4.53
CA ALA A 89 -20.44 0.44 -4.43
C ALA A 89 -21.54 -0.39 -3.76
N MET A 90 -22.19 0.16 -2.73
CA MET A 90 -23.21 -0.52 -1.96
C MET A 90 -24.33 0.45 -1.56
N SER A 91 -25.57 -0.05 -1.52
CA SER A 91 -26.70 0.74 -1.00
C SER A 91 -26.69 0.77 0.53
N GLU A 92 -27.32 1.78 1.16
CA GLU A 92 -27.45 1.82 2.63
C GLU A 92 -28.18 0.58 3.17
N LYS A 93 -29.16 0.07 2.40
CA LYS A 93 -29.95 -1.11 2.75
C LYS A 93 -29.08 -2.37 2.80
N ASP A 94 -28.26 -2.58 1.77
CA ASP A 94 -27.39 -3.76 1.69
C ASP A 94 -26.28 -3.68 2.74
N PHE A 95 -25.72 -2.48 2.96
CA PHE A 95 -24.73 -2.27 4.03
C PHE A 95 -25.29 -2.66 5.39
N LYS A 96 -26.49 -2.20 5.74
CA LYS A 96 -27.13 -2.54 7.02
C LYS A 96 -27.42 -4.03 7.16
N LYS A 97 -27.75 -4.70 6.05
CA LYS A 97 -27.95 -6.15 6.04
C LYS A 97 -26.65 -6.88 6.36
N GLU A 98 -25.55 -6.58 5.66
CA GLU A 98 -24.24 -7.20 5.90
C GLU A 98 -23.69 -6.85 7.30
N GLN A 99 -23.85 -5.59 7.73
CA GLN A 99 -23.51 -5.16 9.09
C GLN A 99 -24.25 -6.00 10.15
N GLY A 100 -25.53 -6.27 9.96
CA GLY A 100 -26.32 -7.11 10.87
C GLY A 100 -25.79 -8.54 10.97
N MET A 101 -25.20 -9.07 9.89
CA MET A 101 -24.60 -10.41 9.87
C MET A 101 -23.24 -10.49 10.57
N LEU A 102 -22.54 -9.35 10.70
CA LEU A 102 -21.19 -9.27 11.26
C LEU A 102 -21.14 -8.76 12.71
N SER A 103 -22.27 -8.50 13.35
CA SER A 103 -22.35 -7.97 14.72
C SER A 103 -21.66 -8.83 15.80
N GLY A 104 -21.37 -8.23 16.96
CA GLY A 104 -20.81 -8.94 18.11
C GLY A 104 -19.28 -9.01 18.06
N MET A 105 -18.71 -10.21 17.90
CA MET A 105 -17.26 -10.40 18.00
C MET A 105 -16.44 -9.85 16.81
N ASN A 106 -17.09 -9.39 15.73
CA ASN A 106 -16.39 -8.79 14.57
C ASN A 106 -16.44 -7.25 14.57
N GLU A 107 -16.97 -6.62 15.61
CA GLU A 107 -17.00 -5.17 15.73
C GLU A 107 -15.84 -4.65 16.57
N THR A 108 -15.18 -3.60 16.10
CA THR A 108 -14.14 -2.89 16.85
C THR A 108 -14.41 -1.39 16.77
N SER A 109 -14.16 -0.68 17.86
CA SER A 109 -14.37 0.76 17.96
C SER A 109 -13.13 1.44 18.51
N THR A 110 -12.84 2.64 18.00
CA THR A 110 -11.76 3.49 18.51
C THR A 110 -12.20 4.95 18.46
N THR A 111 -11.59 5.78 19.31
CA THR A 111 -11.86 7.22 19.35
C THR A 111 -10.71 7.97 18.69
N ILE A 112 -11.03 8.85 17.74
CA ILE A 112 -10.06 9.67 17.03
C ILE A 112 -10.14 11.10 17.55
N ILE A 113 -9.02 11.65 18.02
CA ILE A 113 -8.91 13.05 18.41
C ILE A 113 -8.43 13.84 17.19
N ALA A 114 -9.22 14.82 16.76
CA ALA A 114 -8.91 15.67 15.62
C ALA A 114 -9.27 17.12 15.91
N ALA A 115 -8.60 18.04 15.23
CA ALA A 115 -8.92 19.47 15.34
C ALA A 115 -10.31 19.77 14.73
N PRO A 116 -11.07 20.76 15.25
CA PRO A 116 -12.48 20.99 14.89
C PRO A 116 -12.77 21.09 13.38
N GLN A 117 -11.84 21.67 12.62
CA GLN A 117 -11.94 21.83 11.16
C GLN A 117 -11.99 20.49 10.40
N ASN A 118 -11.57 19.39 11.02
CA ASN A 118 -11.55 18.07 10.39
C ASN A 118 -12.88 17.31 10.51
N PHE A 119 -13.87 17.84 11.25
CA PHE A 119 -15.14 17.15 11.47
C PHE A 119 -16.22 17.48 10.43
N ALA A 120 -15.95 18.37 9.48
CA ALA A 120 -16.87 18.60 8.38
C ALA A 120 -17.01 17.32 7.52
N PRO A 121 -18.24 16.88 7.16
CA PRO A 121 -18.47 15.64 6.41
C PRO A 121 -17.60 15.48 5.15
N SER A 122 -17.45 16.56 4.36
CA SER A 122 -16.62 16.55 3.15
C SER A 122 -15.13 16.37 3.45
N VAL A 123 -14.65 16.91 4.58
CA VAL A 123 -13.26 16.78 5.02
C VAL A 123 -12.98 15.36 5.53
N ILE A 124 -13.93 14.77 6.27
CA ILE A 124 -13.84 13.36 6.70
C ILE A 124 -13.75 12.44 5.48
N LEU A 125 -14.67 12.61 4.52
CA LEU A 125 -14.67 11.85 3.27
C LEU A 125 -13.32 11.94 2.55
N GLN A 126 -12.82 13.15 2.37
CA GLN A 126 -11.54 13.38 1.71
C GLN A 126 -10.38 12.72 2.47
N LYS A 127 -10.34 12.85 3.80
CA LYS A 127 -9.28 12.24 4.61
C LYS A 127 -9.29 10.72 4.54
N VAL A 128 -10.47 10.09 4.60
CA VAL A 128 -10.59 8.63 4.49
C VAL A 128 -10.17 8.16 3.10
N ALA A 129 -10.67 8.80 2.03
CA ALA A 129 -10.34 8.44 0.65
C ALA A 129 -8.84 8.61 0.32
N ASN A 130 -8.14 9.54 0.99
CA ASN A 130 -6.70 9.74 0.80
C ASN A 130 -5.84 8.64 1.43
N VAL A 131 -6.35 7.87 2.39
CA VAL A 131 -5.58 6.85 3.11
C VAL A 131 -6.08 5.42 2.91
N ALA A 132 -7.30 5.27 2.39
CA ALA A 132 -7.92 3.98 2.15
C ALA A 132 -8.75 4.00 0.87
N ASN A 133 -8.58 2.96 0.07
CA ASN A 133 -9.28 2.77 -1.19
C ASN A 133 -10.65 2.12 -0.94
N VAL A 134 -11.55 2.88 -0.30
CA VAL A 134 -12.88 2.45 0.13
C VAL A 134 -13.99 3.23 -0.57
N GLY A 135 -15.12 2.57 -0.84
CA GLY A 135 -16.32 3.18 -1.39
C GLY A 135 -17.16 3.83 -0.30
N ALA A 136 -17.57 5.08 -0.50
CA ALA A 136 -18.53 5.75 0.38
C ALA A 136 -19.94 5.21 0.15
N VAL A 137 -20.63 4.85 1.24
CA VAL A 137 -22.01 4.35 1.20
C VAL A 137 -22.97 5.51 1.51
N PRO A 138 -24.01 5.73 0.69
CA PRO A 138 -25.04 6.72 0.98
C PRO A 138 -25.65 6.49 2.38
N SER A 139 -25.91 7.56 3.11
CA SER A 139 -26.46 7.51 4.46
C SER A 139 -27.56 8.54 4.61
N GLY A 140 -28.71 8.13 5.15
CA GLY A 140 -29.75 9.05 5.61
C GLY A 140 -29.47 9.70 6.96
N GLN A 141 -28.30 9.47 7.57
CA GLN A 141 -27.91 10.01 8.88
C GLN A 141 -26.77 11.03 8.74
N ASP A 142 -26.98 12.24 9.24
CA ASP A 142 -26.05 13.37 9.05
C ASP A 142 -24.66 13.16 9.68
N ASN A 143 -24.60 12.44 10.81
CA ASN A 143 -23.37 12.27 11.60
C ASN A 143 -22.75 10.86 11.47
N VAL A 144 -23.20 10.06 10.51
CA VAL A 144 -22.69 8.70 10.30
C VAL A 144 -22.20 8.54 8.88
N HIS A 145 -20.89 8.38 8.75
CA HIS A 145 -20.21 8.12 7.48
C HIS A 145 -19.87 6.63 7.39
N ARG A 146 -20.31 5.99 6.31
CA ARG A 146 -20.13 4.55 6.07
C ARG A 146 -19.22 4.33 4.87
N TYR A 147 -18.33 3.36 4.98
CA TYR A 147 -17.36 3.00 3.96
C TYR A 147 -17.31 1.48 3.79
N VAL A 148 -17.07 1.00 2.57
CA VAL A 148 -17.01 -0.43 2.23
C VAL A 148 -15.88 -0.71 1.24
N HIS A 149 -15.32 -1.91 1.30
CA HIS A 149 -14.38 -2.46 0.35
C HIS A 149 -14.74 -3.92 0.03
#